data_AF-A0A8C6XVF5-F1
#
_entry.id   AF-A0A8C6XVF5-F1
#
_cell.length_a   1.000
_cell.length_b   1.000
_cell.length_c   1.000
_cell.angle_alpha   90.00
_cell.angle_beta   90.00
_cell.angle_gamma   90.00
#
_symmetry.space_group_name_H-M   'P 1'
#
loop_
_entity.id
_entity.type
_entity.pdbx_description
1 polymer ?
#
loop_
_entity_poly.entity_id
_entity_poly.type
_entity_poly.pdbx_seq_one_letter_code
_entity_poly.pdbx_strand_id
1 'polypeptide(L)'
;MAAEDSLSSPGLDRVAGEKFLQEAFQIMLEEGIRKGMDASEKVCIWKEPEELQRILDLNLKDSGEPHERLLERCRDVIRYSVKTCHPRFCNQLFSGLDPHALAGRMITEMLNTSQYTYEIAPVFVLMEEVVLKKLQKLVGWEKESGYFQGLVFFYKFFRGDICLTKLCLQSLLEKQNKGTIFSQRIRATTAPGELVP
;
A
#
# COMPACT_ATOMS: atom_id res chain seq x y z
N MET A 1 4.33 24.41 46.98
CA MET A 1 5.31 23.98 45.95
C MET A 1 5.41 22.47 46.00
N ALA A 2 4.69 21.79 45.11
CA ALA A 2 4.97 20.41 44.73
C ALA A 2 4.44 20.28 43.31
N ALA A 3 5.31 20.52 42.33
CA ALA A 3 5.06 20.14 40.95
C ALA A 3 5.23 18.62 40.90
N GLU A 4 4.15 17.89 41.12
CA GLU A 4 4.11 16.44 40.92
C GLU A 4 4.23 16.15 39.43
N ASP A 5 5.47 15.91 39.01
CA ASP A 5 5.94 14.87 38.11
C ASP A 5 4.96 14.38 37.01
N SER A 6 4.58 15.28 36.11
CA SER A 6 3.83 14.99 34.87
C SER A 6 4.64 14.18 33.83
N LEU A 7 5.87 13.77 34.17
CA LEU A 7 6.79 12.99 33.33
C LEU A 7 6.76 11.48 33.64
N SER A 8 6.07 11.06 34.70
CA SER A 8 6.06 9.67 35.19
C SER A 8 5.05 8.75 34.49
N SER A 9 4.09 9.31 33.74
CA SER A 9 3.25 8.56 32.81
C SER A 9 3.64 8.93 31.37
N PRO A 10 4.02 7.98 30.51
CA PRO A 10 4.13 8.27 29.09
C PRO A 10 2.75 8.74 28.62
N GLY A 11 2.64 10.02 28.25
CA GLY A 11 1.39 10.76 28.00
C GLY A 11 0.58 10.29 26.77
N LEU A 12 0.66 9.02 26.42
CA LEU A 12 -0.11 8.40 25.36
C LEU A 12 -1.16 7.47 25.99
N ASP A 13 -2.43 7.89 25.92
CA ASP A 13 -3.54 6.99 26.21
C ASP A 13 -3.56 5.87 25.17
N ARG A 14 -3.00 4.73 25.55
CA ARG A 14 -2.87 3.55 24.69
C ARG A 14 -4.23 3.02 24.25
N VAL A 15 -5.24 3.08 25.13
CA VAL A 15 -6.58 2.56 24.86
C VAL A 15 -7.29 3.45 23.85
N ALA A 16 -7.21 4.77 24.03
CA ALA A 16 -7.74 5.72 23.04
C ALA A 16 -7.03 5.59 21.68
N GLY A 17 -5.69 5.45 21.69
CA GLY A 17 -4.90 5.27 20.47
C GLY A 17 -5.27 3.99 19.70
N GLU A 18 -5.40 2.86 20.40
CA GLU A 18 -5.82 1.59 19.79
C GLU A 18 -7.22 1.69 19.19
N LYS A 19 -8.17 2.28 19.93
CA LYS A 19 -9.53 2.51 19.44
C LYS A 19 -9.55 3.35 18.17
N PHE A 20 -8.80 4.45 18.15
CA PHE A 20 -8.69 5.31 16.96
C PHE A 20 -8.14 4.55 15.76
N LEU A 21 -7.09 3.76 15.93
CA LEU A 21 -6.52 2.96 14.85
C LEU A 21 -7.55 1.97 14.29
N GLN A 22 -8.28 1.24 15.15
CA GLN A 22 -9.30 0.28 14.71
C GLN A 22 -10.39 0.96 13.86
N GLU A 23 -10.90 2.10 14.32
CA GLU A 23 -11.95 2.84 13.62
C GLU A 23 -11.43 3.48 12.32
N ALA A 24 -10.20 4.00 12.33
CA ALA A 24 -9.55 4.52 11.13
C ALA A 24 -9.31 3.42 10.08
N PHE A 25 -8.86 2.24 10.50
CA PHE A 25 -8.71 1.08 9.60
C PHE A 25 -10.05 0.65 8.99
N GLN A 26 -11.12 0.66 9.79
CA GLN A 26 -12.45 0.38 9.28
C GLN A 26 -12.88 1.40 8.22
N ILE A 27 -12.63 2.70 8.46
CA ILE A 27 -12.90 3.75 7.47
C ILE A 27 -12.09 3.53 6.19
N MET A 28 -10.79 3.23 6.30
CA MET A 28 -9.93 2.96 5.14
C MET A 28 -10.44 1.78 4.32
N LEU A 29 -10.87 0.70 4.97
CA LEU A 29 -11.41 -0.48 4.30
C LEU A 29 -12.73 -0.19 3.57
N GLU A 30 -13.68 0.47 4.25
CA GLU A 30 -14.99 0.79 3.70
C GLU A 30 -14.94 1.88 2.61
N GLU A 31 -14.39 3.04 2.93
CA GLU A 31 -14.44 4.25 2.07
C GLU A 31 -13.27 4.33 1.08
N GLY A 32 -12.11 3.78 1.45
CA GLY A 32 -10.90 3.81 0.65
C GLY A 32 -10.83 2.65 -0.34
N ILE A 33 -11.02 1.43 0.15
CA ILE A 33 -10.84 0.20 -0.64
C ILE A 33 -12.14 -0.22 -1.30
N ARG A 34 -13.18 -0.56 -0.52
CA ARG A 34 -14.42 -1.14 -1.06
C ARG A 34 -15.12 -0.19 -2.03
N LYS A 35 -15.42 1.04 -1.60
CA LYS A 35 -16.00 2.06 -2.49
C LYS A 35 -15.04 2.52 -3.58
N GLY A 36 -13.75 2.63 -3.28
CA GLY A 36 -12.75 3.05 -4.26
C GLY A 36 -12.62 2.09 -5.45
N MET A 37 -12.81 0.79 -5.22
CA MET A 37 -12.75 -0.25 -6.26
C MET A 37 -14.11 -0.51 -6.95
N ASP A 38 -15.19 0.08 -6.46
CA ASP A 38 -16.53 -0.09 -7.01
C ASP A 38 -16.69 0.72 -8.30
N ALA A 39 -17.07 0.07 -9.40
CA ALA A 39 -17.30 0.71 -10.69
C ALA A 39 -18.62 1.49 -10.78
N SER A 40 -19.46 1.50 -9.74
CA SER A 40 -20.63 2.38 -9.65
C SER A 40 -20.29 3.74 -9.02
N GLU A 41 -19.20 3.81 -8.26
CA GLU A 41 -18.77 5.01 -7.54
C GLU A 41 -18.05 6.02 -8.44
N LYS A 42 -17.84 7.23 -7.92
CA LYS A 42 -17.10 8.28 -8.62
C LYS A 42 -15.59 8.11 -8.40
N VAL A 43 -14.80 8.25 -9.48
CA VAL A 43 -13.33 8.28 -9.42
C VAL A 43 -12.82 9.43 -8.55
N CYS A 44 -13.48 10.59 -8.62
CA CYS A 44 -13.13 11.77 -7.85
C CYS A 44 -14.36 12.66 -7.70
N ILE A 45 -14.52 13.27 -6.52
CA ILE A 45 -15.48 14.35 -6.29
C ILE A 45 -14.69 15.65 -6.44
N TRP A 46 -14.69 16.20 -7.66
CA TRP A 46 -13.95 17.42 -7.96
C TRP A 46 -14.50 18.62 -7.18
N LYS A 47 -13.57 19.44 -6.69
CA LYS A 47 -13.80 20.69 -5.96
C LYS A 47 -12.73 21.69 -6.34
N GLU A 48 -13.10 22.96 -6.45
CA GLU A 48 -12.12 24.03 -6.65
C GLU A 48 -11.22 24.18 -5.42
N PRO A 49 -9.95 24.60 -5.57
CA PRO A 49 -8.99 24.67 -4.46
C PRO A 49 -9.50 25.47 -3.24
N GLU A 50 -10.14 26.61 -3.47
CA GLU A 50 -10.68 27.46 -2.40
C GLU A 50 -11.87 26.82 -1.70
N GLU A 51 -12.69 26.05 -2.43
CA GLU A 51 -13.78 25.27 -1.84
C GLU A 51 -13.22 24.11 -1.00
N LEU A 52 -12.24 23.38 -1.53
CA LEU A 52 -11.64 22.24 -0.85
C LEU A 52 -10.89 22.66 0.42
N GLN A 53 -10.18 23.79 0.40
CA GLN A 53 -9.50 24.34 1.58
C GLN A 53 -10.49 24.68 2.70
N ARG A 54 -11.67 25.22 2.35
CA ARG A 54 -12.73 25.49 3.33
C ARG A 54 -13.36 24.22 3.87
N ILE A 55 -13.57 23.22 3.03
CA ILE A 55 -14.13 21.93 3.44
C ILE A 55 -13.18 21.22 4.41
N LEU A 56 -11.89 21.17 4.08
CA LEU A 56 -10.91 20.40 4.85
C LEU A 56 -10.42 21.10 6.13
N ASP A 57 -10.58 22.43 6.26
CA ASP A 57 -10.08 23.23 7.40
C ASP A 57 -8.67 22.76 7.84
N LEU A 58 -7.67 22.94 6.97
CA LEU A 58 -6.31 22.44 7.16
C LEU A 58 -5.47 23.28 8.14
N ASN A 59 -6.04 24.33 8.74
CA ASN A 59 -5.33 25.20 9.67
C ASN A 59 -5.06 24.47 10.99
N LEU A 60 -3.80 24.45 11.42
CA LEU A 60 -3.39 23.89 12.70
C LEU A 60 -3.76 24.87 13.82
N LYS A 61 -4.51 24.37 14.81
CA LYS A 61 -4.94 25.11 16.00
C LYS A 61 -4.00 24.80 17.17
N ASP A 62 -3.94 25.69 18.15
CA ASP A 62 -3.10 25.50 19.34
C ASP A 62 -3.56 24.35 20.24
N SER A 63 -4.84 23.95 20.15
CA SER A 63 -5.41 22.80 20.84
C SER A 63 -5.69 21.65 19.88
N GLY A 64 -5.56 20.42 20.39
CA GLY A 64 -5.94 19.21 19.67
C GLY A 64 -7.44 19.11 19.44
N GLU A 65 -7.82 18.23 18.52
CA GLU A 65 -9.22 17.97 18.19
C GLU A 65 -9.76 16.70 18.84
N PRO A 66 -11.08 16.62 19.09
CA PRO A 66 -11.68 15.43 19.67
C PRO A 66 -11.61 14.26 18.69
N HIS A 67 -11.60 13.05 19.26
CA HIS A 67 -11.56 11.76 18.55
C HIS A 67 -12.47 11.67 17.33
N GLU A 68 -13.76 11.99 17.47
CA GLU A 68 -14.74 11.93 16.38
C GLU A 68 -14.39 12.88 15.23
N ARG A 69 -13.85 14.06 15.54
CA ARG A 69 -13.47 15.04 14.53
C ARG A 69 -12.28 14.56 13.72
N LEU A 70 -11.33 13.86 14.35
CA LEU A 70 -10.21 13.25 13.65
C LEU A 70 -10.69 12.16 12.67
N LEU A 71 -11.67 11.34 13.07
CA LEU A 71 -12.26 10.33 12.17
C LEU A 71 -13.04 10.97 11.01
N GLU A 72 -13.76 12.06 11.25
CA GLU A 72 -14.38 12.85 10.19
C GLU A 72 -13.34 13.37 9.19
N ARG A 73 -12.21 13.90 9.68
CA ARG A 73 -11.10 14.33 8.81
C ARG A 73 -10.56 13.18 7.97
N CYS A 74 -10.40 11.98 8.54
CA CYS A 74 -10.00 10.79 7.76
C CYS A 74 -11.00 10.50 6.62
N ARG A 75 -12.31 10.57 6.90
CA ARG A 75 -13.36 10.37 5.88
C ARG A 75 -13.30 11.45 4.80
N ASP A 76 -13.15 12.72 5.18
CA ASP A 76 -13.11 13.84 4.24
C ASP A 76 -11.88 13.74 3.32
N VAL A 77 -10.70 13.45 3.87
CA VAL A 77 -9.49 13.21 3.09
C VAL A 77 -9.72 12.11 2.06
N ILE A 78 -10.27 10.96 2.49
CA ILE A 78 -10.55 9.84 1.59
C ILE A 78 -11.60 10.23 0.53
N ARG A 79 -12.65 10.96 0.91
CA ARG A 79 -13.79 11.32 0.06
C ARG A 79 -13.40 12.26 -1.07
N TYR A 80 -12.60 13.27 -0.78
CA TYR A 80 -12.19 14.28 -1.76
C TYR A 80 -10.89 13.93 -2.49
N SER A 81 -10.19 12.86 -2.07
CA SER A 81 -9.05 12.33 -2.82
C SER A 81 -9.49 11.53 -4.04
N VAL A 82 -8.65 11.56 -5.08
CA VAL A 82 -8.83 10.74 -6.29
C VAL A 82 -8.66 9.26 -5.94
N LYS A 83 -9.62 8.43 -6.36
CA LYS A 83 -9.60 6.98 -6.17
C LYS A 83 -8.74 6.31 -7.24
N THR A 84 -7.43 6.27 -7.02
CA THR A 84 -6.48 5.64 -7.97
C THR A 84 -6.68 4.13 -8.11
N CYS A 85 -7.34 3.50 -7.14
CA CYS A 85 -7.71 2.08 -7.15
C CYS A 85 -8.94 1.79 -8.04
N HIS A 86 -9.63 2.81 -8.53
CA HIS A 86 -10.88 2.65 -9.27
C HIS A 86 -10.63 2.07 -10.67
N PRO A 87 -11.44 1.09 -11.14
CA PRO A 87 -11.22 0.41 -12.43
C PRO A 87 -11.19 1.34 -13.66
N ARG A 88 -11.85 2.49 -13.57
CA ARG A 88 -11.91 3.50 -14.65
C ARG A 88 -10.90 4.64 -14.49
N PHE A 89 -9.96 4.54 -13.53
CA PHE A 89 -8.87 5.50 -13.38
C PHE A 89 -7.73 5.15 -14.34
N CYS A 90 -7.60 5.93 -15.42
CA CYS A 90 -6.57 5.72 -16.47
C CYS A 90 -5.70 6.96 -16.71
N ASN A 91 -5.62 7.87 -15.74
CA ASN A 91 -4.95 9.16 -15.91
C ASN A 91 -3.42 9.05 -15.84
N GLN A 92 -2.90 8.01 -15.19
CA GLN A 92 -1.48 7.85 -14.89
C GLN A 92 -0.99 6.49 -15.37
N LEU A 93 0.33 6.31 -15.41
CA LEU A 93 0.98 5.03 -15.73
C LEU A 93 0.85 3.98 -14.60
N PHE A 94 0.07 4.26 -13.56
CA PHE A 94 -0.28 3.36 -12.48
C PHE A 94 -1.79 3.45 -12.20
N SER A 95 -2.40 2.31 -11.86
CA SER A 95 -3.81 2.21 -11.48
C SER A 95 -4.05 0.91 -10.72
N GLY A 96 -5.15 0.87 -9.97
CA GLY A 96 -5.56 -0.29 -9.21
C GLY A 96 -4.89 -0.40 -7.84
N LEU A 97 -5.30 -1.42 -7.08
CA LEU A 97 -4.83 -1.70 -5.73
C LEU A 97 -4.67 -3.22 -5.59
N ASP A 98 -3.44 -3.65 -5.30
CA ASP A 98 -3.18 -5.05 -4.92
C ASP A 98 -3.22 -5.18 -3.38
N PRO A 99 -4.12 -6.02 -2.82
CA PRO A 99 -4.28 -6.13 -1.37
C PRO A 99 -3.02 -6.60 -0.64
N HIS A 100 -2.21 -7.47 -1.25
CA HIS A 100 -0.97 -7.97 -0.63
C HIS A 100 0.10 -6.89 -0.61
N ALA A 101 0.17 -6.12 -1.69
CA ALA A 101 1.01 -4.94 -1.78
C ALA A 101 0.62 -3.93 -0.68
N LEU A 102 -0.67 -3.60 -0.54
CA LEU A 102 -1.14 -2.69 0.50
C LEU A 102 -0.82 -3.20 1.92
N ALA A 103 -1.02 -4.48 2.20
CA ALA A 103 -0.65 -5.08 3.49
C ALA A 103 0.86 -4.94 3.76
N GLY A 104 1.69 -5.16 2.73
CA GLY A 104 3.13 -4.93 2.80
C GLY A 104 3.48 -3.49 3.17
N ARG A 105 2.79 -2.49 2.58
CA ARG A 105 2.96 -1.08 2.92
C ARG A 105 2.62 -0.79 4.38
N MET A 106 1.47 -1.28 4.85
CA MET A 106 1.03 -1.09 6.23
C MET A 106 2.03 -1.68 7.24
N ILE A 107 2.61 -2.85 6.94
CA ILE A 107 3.65 -3.46 7.77
C ILE A 107 4.92 -2.60 7.78
N THR A 108 5.36 -2.11 6.61
CA THR A 108 6.52 -1.21 6.51
C THR A 108 6.33 0.05 7.36
N GLU A 109 5.19 0.71 7.22
CA GLU A 109 4.85 1.93 7.97
C GLU A 109 4.73 1.66 9.48
N MET A 110 4.17 0.51 9.87
CA MET A 110 4.09 0.11 11.29
C MET A 110 5.48 -0.11 11.90
N LEU A 111 6.42 -0.71 11.16
CA LEU A 111 7.77 -0.98 11.65
C LEU A 111 8.66 0.27 11.66
N ASN A 112 8.34 1.28 10.85
CA ASN A 112 8.98 2.61 10.81
C ASN A 112 10.51 2.58 10.99
N THR A 113 11.19 1.65 10.33
CA THR A 113 12.64 1.49 10.39
C THR A 113 13.29 2.07 9.15
N SER A 114 14.55 2.50 9.27
CA SER A 114 15.33 2.99 8.14
C SER A 114 16.22 1.89 7.58
N GLN A 115 16.15 1.66 6.26
CA GLN A 115 16.89 0.60 5.58
C GLN A 115 18.31 1.06 5.19
N TYR A 116 19.12 1.42 6.18
CA TYR A 116 20.51 1.85 5.97
C TYR A 116 21.53 0.77 6.34
N THR A 117 21.28 0.01 7.42
CA THR A 117 22.17 -1.06 7.89
C THR A 117 21.41 -2.34 8.22
N TYR A 118 22.13 -3.45 8.21
CA TYR A 118 21.59 -4.75 8.62
C TYR A 118 21.14 -4.76 10.09
N GLU A 119 21.80 -4.01 10.96
CA GLU A 119 21.48 -3.97 12.40
C GLU A 119 20.06 -3.45 12.68
N ILE A 120 19.58 -2.52 11.87
CA ILE A 120 18.33 -1.79 12.13
C ILE A 120 17.19 -2.30 11.25
N ALA A 121 17.52 -2.96 10.13
CA ALA A 121 16.53 -3.48 9.18
C ALA A 121 16.93 -4.87 8.59
N PRO A 122 17.23 -5.89 9.43
CA PRO A 122 17.83 -7.15 8.96
C PRO A 122 16.94 -7.90 7.96
N VAL A 123 15.62 -7.94 8.22
CA VAL A 123 14.65 -8.62 7.33
C VAL A 123 14.55 -7.90 5.99
N PHE A 124 14.47 -6.57 6.00
CA PHE A 124 14.34 -5.77 4.77
C PHE A 124 15.60 -5.82 3.91
N VAL A 125 16.78 -5.84 4.51
CA VAL A 125 18.06 -6.01 3.78
C VAL A 125 18.11 -7.36 3.06
N LEU A 126 17.72 -8.46 3.71
CA LEU A 126 17.68 -9.77 3.06
C LEU A 126 16.59 -9.85 1.98
N MET A 127 15.43 -9.24 2.20
CA MET A 127 14.36 -9.19 1.21
C MET A 127 14.77 -8.40 -0.04
N GLU A 128 15.47 -7.28 0.14
CA GLU A 128 16.01 -6.46 -0.95
C GLU A 128 16.92 -7.29 -1.85
N GLU A 129 17.85 -8.04 -1.24
CA GLU A 129 18.78 -8.89 -1.97
C GLU A 129 18.06 -9.94 -2.85
N VAL A 130 17.02 -10.58 -2.32
CA VAL A 130 16.23 -11.58 -3.06
C VAL A 130 15.48 -10.94 -4.22
N VAL A 131 14.85 -9.78 -4.00
CA VAL A 131 14.09 -9.05 -5.03
C VAL A 131 15.03 -8.58 -6.15
N LEU A 132 16.17 -7.98 -5.80
CA LEU A 132 17.16 -7.52 -6.78
C LEU A 132 17.72 -8.67 -7.62
N LYS A 133 18.06 -9.80 -6.99
CA LYS A 133 18.48 -11.01 -7.71
C LYS A 133 17.40 -11.51 -8.67
N LYS A 134 16.12 -11.43 -8.29
CA LYS A 134 15.02 -11.84 -9.18
C LYS A 134 14.87 -10.88 -10.35
N LEU A 135 14.95 -9.57 -10.12
CA LEU A 135 14.89 -8.56 -11.17
C LEU A 135 16.05 -8.70 -12.16
N GLN A 136 17.29 -8.93 -11.68
CA GLN A 136 18.45 -9.18 -12.52
C GLN A 136 18.24 -10.39 -13.44
N LYS A 137 17.72 -11.49 -12.89
CA LYS A 137 17.39 -12.70 -13.67
C LYS A 137 16.32 -12.43 -14.74
N LEU A 138 15.35 -11.57 -14.46
CA LEU A 138 14.31 -11.20 -15.45
C LEU A 138 14.87 -10.33 -16.57
N VAL A 139 15.84 -9.46 -16.27
CA VAL A 139 16.53 -8.64 -17.27
C VAL A 139 17.57 -9.45 -18.06
N GLY A 140 18.03 -10.59 -17.53
CA GLY A 140 19.05 -11.43 -18.14
C GLY A 140 20.48 -10.96 -17.84
N TRP A 141 20.68 -10.19 -16.76
CA TRP A 141 22.02 -9.75 -16.35
C TRP A 141 22.75 -10.85 -15.56
N GLU A 142 23.97 -11.14 -16.00
CA GLU A 142 24.89 -12.00 -15.27
C GLU A 142 25.65 -11.25 -14.16
N LYS A 143 26.11 -12.02 -13.18
CA LYS A 143 26.47 -11.61 -11.81
C LYS A 143 27.64 -10.62 -11.70
N GLU A 144 28.39 -10.36 -12.78
CA GLU A 144 29.67 -9.64 -12.76
C GLU A 144 29.61 -8.19 -13.23
N SER A 145 28.43 -7.69 -13.61
CA SER A 145 28.33 -6.36 -14.19
C SER A 145 28.12 -5.28 -13.12
N GLY A 146 29.01 -4.28 -13.08
CA GLY A 146 29.01 -3.13 -12.15
C GLY A 146 27.74 -2.27 -12.15
N TYR A 147 26.75 -2.59 -12.99
CA TYR A 147 25.39 -2.06 -12.98
C TYR A 147 24.60 -2.37 -11.70
N PHE A 148 25.10 -3.29 -10.85
CA PHE A 148 24.49 -3.63 -9.56
C PHE A 148 24.30 -2.40 -8.66
N GLN A 149 25.32 -1.53 -8.55
CA GLN A 149 25.22 -0.32 -7.72
C GLN A 149 24.26 0.73 -8.30
N GLY A 150 24.22 0.86 -9.63
CA GLY A 150 23.32 1.78 -10.32
C GLY A 150 21.85 1.39 -10.16
N LEU A 151 21.53 0.10 -10.26
CA LEU A 151 20.17 -0.41 -10.07
C LEU A 151 19.72 -0.28 -8.61
N VAL A 152 20.60 -0.58 -7.65
CA VAL A 152 20.33 -0.38 -6.22
C VAL A 152 20.06 1.10 -5.92
N PHE A 153 20.81 2.02 -6.52
CA PHE A 153 20.58 3.46 -6.35
C PHE A 153 19.23 3.89 -6.95
N PHE A 154 18.89 3.43 -8.16
CA PHE A 154 17.61 3.73 -8.78
C PHE A 154 16.43 3.18 -7.96
N TYR A 155 16.56 1.95 -7.44
CA TYR A 155 15.54 1.30 -6.62
C TYR A 155 15.41 1.94 -5.22
N LYS A 156 16.50 2.44 -4.63
CA LYS A 156 16.49 3.14 -3.34
C LYS A 156 16.02 4.60 -3.45
N PHE A 157 16.27 5.26 -4.59
CA PHE A 157 15.86 6.65 -4.84
C PHE A 157 14.35 6.78 -5.08
N PHE A 158 13.73 5.78 -5.73
CA PHE A 158 12.28 5.60 -5.67
C PHE A 158 11.91 5.05 -4.29
N ARG A 159 11.73 5.97 -3.34
CA ARG A 159 11.33 5.73 -1.96
C ARG A 159 10.37 4.54 -1.83
N GLY A 160 10.83 3.53 -1.08
CA GLY A 160 10.03 2.74 -0.15
C GLY A 160 9.00 1.80 -0.76
N ASP A 161 9.33 0.52 -0.85
CA ASP A 161 8.56 -0.56 -0.23
C ASP A 161 9.06 -1.93 -0.73
N ILE A 162 10.18 -2.43 -0.20
CA ILE A 162 10.68 -3.77 -0.59
C ILE A 162 9.74 -4.90 -0.12
N CYS A 163 8.95 -4.63 0.94
CA CYS A 163 7.86 -5.52 1.37
C CYS A 163 6.78 -5.66 0.27
N LEU A 164 6.48 -4.57 -0.45
CA LEU A 164 5.58 -4.55 -1.60
C LEU A 164 6.03 -5.55 -2.64
N THR A 165 7.33 -5.53 -3.01
CA THR A 165 7.81 -6.30 -4.16
C THR A 165 7.77 -7.79 -3.88
N LYS A 166 8.09 -8.27 -2.67
CA LYS A 166 8.05 -9.72 -2.39
C LYS A 166 6.62 -10.26 -2.28
N LEU A 167 5.74 -9.59 -1.55
CA LEU A 167 4.34 -10.02 -1.39
C LEU A 167 3.57 -9.88 -2.71
N CYS A 168 3.80 -8.80 -3.46
CA CYS A 168 3.23 -8.62 -4.80
C CYS A 168 3.78 -9.67 -5.77
N LEU A 169 5.08 -9.98 -5.78
CA LEU A 169 5.62 -11.05 -6.62
C LEU A 169 5.04 -12.42 -6.26
N GLN A 170 4.82 -12.73 -4.99
CA GLN A 170 4.17 -13.97 -4.58
C GLN A 170 2.71 -14.03 -5.02
N SER A 171 1.95 -12.94 -4.85
CA SER A 171 0.58 -12.79 -5.36
C SER A 171 0.53 -12.97 -6.88
N LEU A 172 1.45 -12.35 -7.61
CA LEU A 172 1.56 -12.50 -9.07
C LEU A 172 1.91 -13.93 -9.47
N LEU A 173 2.85 -14.58 -8.79
CA LEU A 173 3.20 -15.99 -9.03
C LEU A 173 2.02 -16.92 -8.72
N GLU A 174 1.26 -16.65 -7.67
CA GLU A 174 0.05 -17.40 -7.33
C GLU A 174 -1.05 -17.20 -8.39
N LYS A 175 -1.27 -15.97 -8.86
CA LYS A 175 -2.20 -15.64 -9.96
C LYS A 175 -1.77 -16.32 -11.27
N GLN A 176 -0.47 -16.35 -11.59
CA GLN A 176 0.08 -17.05 -12.75
C GLN A 176 -0.08 -18.58 -12.64
N ASN A 177 0.18 -19.16 -11.46
CA ASN A 177 -0.04 -20.59 -11.22
C ASN A 177 -1.53 -20.97 -11.32
N LYS A 178 -2.44 -20.15 -10.77
CA LYS A 178 -3.90 -20.35 -10.91
C LYS A 178 -4.38 -20.18 -12.36
N GLY A 179 -3.84 -19.21 -13.10
CA GLY A 179 -4.11 -19.03 -14.54
C GLY A 179 -3.58 -20.18 -15.40
N THR A 180 -2.44 -20.77 -15.01
CA THR A 180 -1.88 -21.96 -15.67
C THR A 180 -2.74 -23.20 -15.40
N ILE A 181 -3.27 -23.36 -14.17
CA ILE A 181 -4.24 -24.41 -13.83
C ILE A 181 -5.55 -24.22 -14.62
N PHE A 182 -6.04 -22.99 -14.79
CA PHE A 182 -7.24 -22.70 -15.58
C PHE A 182 -7.04 -22.96 -17.09
N SER A 183 -5.88 -22.57 -17.64
CA SER A 183 -5.48 -22.88 -19.02
C SER A 183 -5.32 -24.40 -19.27
N GLN A 184 -4.76 -25.13 -18.31
CA GLN A 184 -4.65 -26.59 -18.35
C GLN A 184 -6.02 -27.27 -18.23
N ARG A 185 -6.95 -26.72 -17.44
CA ARG A 185 -8.33 -27.23 -17.31
C ARG A 185 -9.16 -26.98 -18.56
N ILE A 186 -9.00 -25.83 -19.23
CA ILE A 186 -9.62 -25.55 -20.53
C ILE A 186 -9.07 -26.50 -21.60
N ARG A 187 -7.73 -26.69 -21.69
CA ARG A 187 -7.16 -27.68 -22.62
C ARG A 187 -7.61 -29.12 -22.34
N ALA A 188 -7.82 -29.49 -21.08
CA ALA A 188 -8.35 -30.81 -20.73
C ALA A 188 -9.83 -30.99 -21.12
N THR A 189 -10.62 -29.92 -21.21
CA THR A 189 -12.00 -29.94 -21.75
C THR A 189 -12.08 -29.79 -23.27
N THR A 190 -10.95 -29.54 -23.94
CA THR A 190 -10.86 -29.39 -25.40
C THR A 190 -9.77 -30.30 -25.96
N ALA A 191 -9.90 -31.61 -25.72
CA ALA A 191 -9.15 -32.61 -26.46
C ALA A 191 -10.02 -33.14 -27.63
N PRO A 192 -9.44 -33.37 -28.82
CA PRO A 192 -10.18 -33.57 -30.05
C PRO A 192 -10.61 -35.02 -30.22
N GLY A 193 -11.91 -35.23 -30.39
CA GLY A 193 -12.44 -36.56 -30.68
C GLY A 193 -13.95 -36.56 -30.74
N GLU A 194 -14.51 -36.06 -31.84
CA GLU A 194 -15.76 -36.54 -32.45
C GLU A 194 -15.96 -35.83 -33.78
N LEU A 195 -15.34 -36.36 -34.84
CA LEU A 195 -15.86 -36.26 -36.19
C LEU A 195 -16.87 -37.39 -36.33
N VAL A 196 -18.15 -37.05 -36.46
CA VAL A 196 -19.20 -37.99 -36.91
C VAL A 196 -20.07 -37.23 -37.93
N PRO A 197 -20.65 -37.95 -38.89
CA PRO A 197 -20.40 -37.88 -40.33
C PRO A 197 -21.05 -36.67 -41.03
#